data_AF-A0A2V6CKR3-F1
#
_entry.id   AF-A0A2V6CKR3-F1
#
_cell.length_a   1.000
_cell.length_b   1.000
_cell.length_c   1.000
_cell.angle_alpha   90.00
_cell.angle_beta   90.00
_cell.angle_gamma   90.00
#
_symmetry.space_group_name_H-M   'P 1'
#
loop_
_entity.id
_entity.type
_entity.pdbx_description
1 polymer ?
#
loop_
_entity_poly.entity_id
_entity_poly.type
_entity_poly.pdbx_seq_one_letter_code
_entity_poly.pdbx_strand_id
1 'polypeptide(L)'
;MFGTASHGTLIILHAVHGLTLIYAGLFSAAVAFATNWLALIPWRQAKGKHWTERARVYHPVRIAAVSNLWVLPAVVTMTVILLWPDESPHWAFLAFVTAIGAVTGTIPMDREVFPRIQLNDLLRQVAVTWLIRFLVWLVFLAAIALMPPEFNAQTVIIAAAVLILCILWKQDGWFHVGRKLGLLLPPPARLQNIASDTSAKMNVSFKELYLVRFSLAQAFAVPDSRRLLFTQRLLQLLSDDEIAAICAHELAHLTEARSDYYQRYVLWLTFLPWIFFKPMVHAFGVLGFLLLLFTSVLAPFFYRRVSKKLEERADRMAQSNEPDAGTYARALVRLYEDGLLPAVHAKDHATHPHLYDRLLAAGVTPDFPRPAAAGSMAWHGVLFSGALGMLAMVLITRMTQLF
;
A
#
# COMPACT_ATOMS: atom_id res chain seq x y z
N MET A 1 -2.47 -16.55 -47.51
CA MET A 1 -1.05 -16.42 -47.89
C MET A 1 -0.27 -15.91 -46.68
N PHE A 2 0.29 -16.79 -45.87
CA PHE A 2 1.24 -16.39 -44.84
C PHE A 2 2.61 -16.31 -45.50
N GLY A 3 3.02 -15.09 -45.88
CA GLY A 3 4.39 -14.86 -46.33
C GLY A 3 5.33 -15.26 -45.20
N THR A 4 6.27 -16.15 -45.49
CA THR A 4 7.35 -16.50 -44.58
C THR A 4 8.16 -15.24 -44.32
N ALA A 5 7.88 -14.57 -43.19
CA ALA A 5 8.72 -13.48 -42.72
C ALA A 5 10.16 -13.99 -42.72
N SER A 6 11.04 -13.30 -43.44
CA SER A 6 12.43 -13.74 -43.55
C SER A 6 13.03 -13.84 -42.15
N HIS A 7 13.88 -14.84 -41.90
CA HIS A 7 14.51 -15.05 -40.60
C HIS A 7 15.19 -13.77 -40.06
N GLY A 8 15.70 -12.91 -40.94
CA GLY A 8 16.26 -11.61 -40.57
C GLY A 8 15.25 -10.62 -39.97
N THR A 9 14.00 -10.60 -40.44
CA THR A 9 12.95 -9.73 -39.91
C THR A 9 12.60 -10.09 -38.46
N LEU A 10 12.58 -11.38 -38.13
CA LEU A 10 12.29 -11.86 -36.78
C LEU A 10 13.40 -11.46 -35.77
N ILE A 11 14.66 -11.58 -36.16
CA ILE A 11 15.81 -11.20 -35.33
C ILE A 11 15.78 -9.70 -35.00
N ILE A 12 15.51 -8.86 -36.01
CA ILE A 12 15.41 -7.41 -35.84
C ILE A 12 14.28 -7.07 -34.86
N LEU A 13 13.10 -7.68 -35.01
CA LEU A 13 11.96 -7.43 -34.12
C LEU A 13 12.26 -7.80 -32.66
N HIS A 14 12.89 -8.95 -32.42
CA HIS A 14 13.28 -9.35 -31.07
C HIS A 14 14.31 -8.39 -30.45
N ALA A 15 15.27 -7.90 -31.23
CA ALA A 15 16.23 -6.90 -30.78
C ALA A 15 15.54 -5.57 -30.43
N VAL A 16 14.60 -5.12 -31.27
CA VAL A 16 13.78 -3.92 -31.02
C VAL A 16 12.98 -4.09 -29.73
N HIS A 17 12.33 -5.24 -29.50
CA HIS A 17 11.59 -5.49 -28.27
C HIS A 17 12.49 -5.43 -27.02
N GLY A 18 13.67 -6.06 -27.09
CA GLY A 18 14.64 -6.02 -26.00
C GLY A 18 15.09 -4.61 -25.66
N LEU A 19 15.42 -3.80 -26.69
CA LEU A 19 15.80 -2.40 -26.51
C LEU A 19 14.64 -1.56 -25.93
N THR A 20 13.43 -1.72 -26.44
CA THR A 20 12.24 -1.00 -25.93
C THR A 20 12.01 -1.29 -24.44
N LEU A 21 12.15 -2.55 -24.00
CA LEU A 21 12.04 -2.89 -22.58
C LEU A 21 13.10 -2.18 -21.74
N ILE A 22 14.37 -2.22 -22.17
CA ILE A 22 15.48 -1.57 -21.45
C ILE A 22 15.24 -0.05 -21.34
N TYR A 23 14.93 0.61 -22.47
CA TYR A 23 14.69 2.04 -22.48
C TYR A 23 13.48 2.45 -21.64
N ALA A 24 12.37 1.70 -21.68
CA ALA A 24 11.20 1.98 -20.88
C ALA A 24 11.48 1.83 -19.37
N GLY A 25 12.25 0.81 -18.98
CA GLY A 25 12.71 0.62 -17.60
C GLY A 25 13.58 1.78 -17.11
N LEU A 26 14.59 2.15 -17.90
CA LEU A 26 15.48 3.28 -17.59
C LEU A 26 14.74 4.61 -17.54
N PHE A 27 13.82 4.84 -18.48
CA PHE A 27 12.99 6.03 -18.52
C PHE A 27 12.11 6.13 -17.26
N SER A 28 11.43 5.04 -16.89
CA SER A 28 10.64 4.99 -15.66
C SER A 28 11.49 5.29 -14.42
N ALA A 29 12.70 4.74 -14.34
CA ALA A 29 13.63 5.02 -13.24
C ALA A 29 14.06 6.49 -13.18
N ALA A 30 14.45 7.06 -14.33
CA ALA A 30 14.88 8.45 -14.43
C ALA A 30 13.76 9.42 -14.07
N VAL A 31 12.54 9.18 -14.55
CA VAL A 31 11.36 10.00 -14.25
C VAL A 31 10.99 9.91 -12.78
N ALA A 32 10.93 8.71 -12.20
CA ALA A 32 10.66 8.54 -10.77
C ALA A 32 11.73 9.23 -9.91
N PHE A 33 13.01 9.07 -10.24
CA PHE A 33 14.11 9.73 -9.54
C PHE A 33 14.00 11.25 -9.62
N ALA A 34 13.90 11.82 -10.82
CA ALA A 34 13.89 13.26 -11.03
C ALA A 34 12.68 13.91 -10.34
N THR A 35 11.50 13.32 -10.46
CA THR A 35 10.27 13.87 -9.86
C THR A 35 10.27 13.77 -8.34
N ASN A 36 10.72 12.64 -7.76
CA ASN A 36 10.89 12.50 -6.31
C ASN A 36 11.94 13.49 -5.78
N TRP A 37 13.07 13.62 -6.48
CA TRP A 37 14.14 14.53 -6.09
C TRP A 37 13.69 15.99 -6.09
N LEU A 38 12.96 16.43 -7.12
CA LEU A 38 12.38 17.78 -7.17
C LEU A 38 11.30 17.99 -6.10
N ALA A 39 10.42 16.99 -5.91
CA ALA A 39 9.35 17.08 -4.93
C ALA A 39 9.87 17.09 -3.48
N LEU A 40 11.08 16.60 -3.21
CA LEU A 40 11.73 16.66 -1.90
C LEU A 40 12.32 18.04 -1.54
N ILE A 41 12.39 19.01 -2.46
CA ILE A 41 12.97 20.32 -2.17
C ILE A 41 12.39 20.99 -0.90
N PRO A 42 11.06 21.05 -0.70
CA PRO A 42 10.48 21.61 0.53
C PRO A 42 10.89 20.86 1.81
N TRP A 43 11.05 19.54 1.73
CA TRP A 43 11.51 18.73 2.85
C TRP A 43 12.97 19.00 3.21
N ARG A 44 13.83 19.20 2.20
CA ARG A 44 15.23 19.61 2.41
C ARG A 44 15.32 21.01 3.02
N GLN A 45 14.45 21.93 2.59
CA GLN A 45 14.36 23.29 3.14
C GLN A 45 13.86 23.30 4.60
N ALA A 46 13.06 22.30 5.01
CA ALA A 46 12.64 22.11 6.39
C ALA A 46 13.74 21.55 7.31
N LYS A 47 15.00 21.46 6.85
CA LYS A 47 16.14 21.10 7.70
C LYS A 47 16.27 22.08 8.86
N GLY A 48 16.42 21.54 10.08
CA GLY A 48 16.48 22.35 11.31
C GLY A 48 15.12 22.78 11.87
N LYS A 49 14.01 22.49 11.18
CA LYS A 49 12.66 22.60 11.77
C LYS A 49 12.37 21.36 12.62
N HIS A 50 11.37 21.49 13.51
CA HIS A 50 10.86 20.37 14.30
C HIS A 50 10.40 19.21 13.41
N TRP A 51 10.48 17.97 13.89
CA TRP A 51 10.19 16.78 13.09
C TRP A 51 8.78 16.78 12.50
N THR A 52 7.82 17.39 13.21
CA THR A 52 6.42 17.51 12.77
C THR A 52 6.27 18.29 11.47
N GLU A 53 7.06 19.35 11.30
CA GLU A 53 7.08 20.14 10.07
C GLU A 53 7.72 19.36 8.94
N ARG A 54 8.82 18.65 9.22
CA ARG A 54 9.47 17.76 8.24
C ARG A 54 8.52 16.65 7.78
N ALA A 55 7.78 16.03 8.70
CA ALA A 55 6.77 15.03 8.40
C ALA A 55 5.63 15.60 7.54
N ARG A 56 5.15 16.82 7.87
CA ARG A 56 4.09 17.53 7.12
C ARG A 56 4.45 17.73 5.65
N VAL A 57 5.66 18.23 5.38
CA VAL A 57 6.12 18.49 4.00
C VAL A 57 6.56 17.24 3.25
N TYR A 58 7.02 16.20 3.97
CA TYR A 58 7.37 14.90 3.36
C TYR A 58 6.14 14.10 2.94
N HIS A 59 5.08 14.11 3.75
CA HIS A 59 3.90 13.27 3.54
C HIS A 59 3.34 13.29 2.10
N PRO A 60 3.06 14.45 1.46
CA PRO A 60 2.56 14.47 0.07
C PRO A 60 3.53 13.82 -0.93
N VAL A 61 4.85 13.95 -0.71
CA VAL A 61 5.88 13.32 -1.55
C VAL A 61 5.83 11.80 -1.38
N ARG A 62 5.77 11.31 -0.15
CA ARG A 62 5.65 9.88 0.15
C ARG A 62 4.40 9.27 -0.48
N ILE A 63 3.25 9.94 -0.37
CA ILE A 63 1.99 9.45 -0.98
C ILE A 63 2.10 9.38 -2.50
N ALA A 64 2.65 10.41 -3.13
CA ALA A 64 2.89 10.42 -4.57
C ALA A 64 3.87 9.30 -4.98
N ALA A 65 5.02 9.16 -4.32
CA ALA A 65 6.00 8.12 -4.60
C ALA A 65 5.41 6.70 -4.50
N VAL A 66 4.66 6.41 -3.43
CA VAL A 66 3.99 5.10 -3.26
C VAL A 66 2.96 4.83 -4.36
N SER A 67 2.19 5.85 -4.75
CA SER A 67 1.22 5.74 -5.85
C SER A 67 1.92 5.51 -7.20
N ASN A 68 3.03 6.20 -7.43
CA ASN A 68 3.78 6.16 -8.68
C ASN A 68 4.49 4.84 -8.93
N LEU A 69 4.64 3.98 -7.91
CA LEU A 69 5.03 2.59 -8.09
C LEU A 69 4.08 1.79 -9.00
N TRP A 70 2.85 2.28 -9.20
CA TRP A 70 1.84 1.68 -10.09
C TRP A 70 1.46 2.61 -11.24
N VAL A 71 1.22 3.88 -10.94
CA VAL A 71 0.72 4.85 -11.91
C VAL A 71 1.75 5.11 -13.02
N LEU A 72 3.01 5.32 -12.68
CA LEU A 72 4.05 5.60 -13.67
C LEU A 72 4.30 4.39 -14.61
N PRO A 73 4.45 3.15 -14.12
CA PRO A 73 4.53 1.97 -14.98
C PRO A 73 3.35 1.82 -15.93
N ALA A 74 2.12 2.06 -15.43
CA ALA A 74 0.91 2.01 -16.25
C ALA A 74 0.93 3.09 -17.35
N VAL A 75 1.28 4.32 -17.00
CA VAL A 75 1.43 5.44 -17.96
C VAL A 75 2.44 5.10 -19.04
N VAL A 76 3.66 4.71 -18.68
CA VAL A 76 4.72 4.39 -19.65
C VAL A 76 4.30 3.21 -20.53
N THR A 77 3.71 2.17 -19.94
CA THR A 77 3.24 0.99 -20.67
C THR A 77 2.16 1.35 -21.69
N MET A 78 1.13 2.10 -21.27
CA MET A 78 0.06 2.54 -22.15
C MET A 78 0.57 3.46 -23.27
N THR A 79 1.49 4.38 -22.95
CA THR A 79 2.10 5.27 -23.94
C THR A 79 2.82 4.47 -25.03
N VAL A 80 3.66 3.50 -24.66
CA VAL A 80 4.38 2.69 -25.65
C VAL A 80 3.42 1.88 -26.52
N ILE A 81 2.41 1.23 -25.93
CA ILE A 81 1.41 0.44 -26.68
C ILE A 81 0.61 1.33 -27.65
N LEU A 82 0.26 2.55 -27.24
CA LEU A 82 -0.55 3.46 -28.05
C LEU A 82 0.24 4.09 -29.20
N LEU A 83 1.54 4.34 -29.00
CA LEU A 83 2.42 4.96 -29.99
C LEU A 83 3.03 3.95 -30.98
N TRP A 84 3.33 2.73 -30.51
CA TRP A 84 3.98 1.68 -31.30
C TRP A 84 3.24 0.34 -31.14
N PRO A 85 1.99 0.22 -31.63
CA PRO A 85 1.18 -0.97 -31.40
C PRO A 85 1.82 -2.23 -31.98
N ASP A 86 2.48 -2.13 -33.14
CA ASP A 86 3.03 -3.28 -33.87
C ASP A 86 4.44 -3.68 -33.40
N GLU A 87 5.19 -2.73 -32.82
CA GLU A 87 6.56 -2.94 -32.33
C GLU A 87 6.65 -3.03 -30.80
N SER A 88 5.52 -2.89 -30.10
CA SER A 88 5.51 -2.95 -28.64
C SER A 88 5.76 -4.38 -28.14
N PRO A 89 6.67 -4.58 -27.17
CA PRO A 89 6.74 -5.82 -26.42
C PRO A 89 5.39 -6.12 -25.76
N HIS A 90 5.16 -7.39 -25.43
CA HIS A 90 3.96 -7.78 -24.70
C HIS A 90 3.80 -6.94 -23.41
N TRP A 91 2.63 -6.32 -23.26
CA TRP A 91 2.34 -5.30 -22.24
C TRP A 91 2.73 -5.72 -20.82
N ALA A 92 2.58 -7.00 -20.47
CA ALA A 92 2.90 -7.50 -19.13
C ALA A 92 4.40 -7.39 -18.81
N PHE A 93 5.28 -7.67 -19.79
CA PHE A 93 6.73 -7.49 -19.61
C PHE A 93 7.09 -6.02 -19.50
N LEU A 94 6.45 -5.18 -20.32
CA LEU A 94 6.67 -3.74 -20.27
C LEU A 94 6.23 -3.14 -18.93
N ALA A 95 5.06 -3.52 -18.43
CA ALA A 95 4.56 -3.13 -17.12
C ALA A 95 5.50 -3.57 -16.00
N PHE A 96 6.02 -4.81 -16.07
CA PHE A 96 6.96 -5.34 -15.08
C PHE A 96 8.31 -4.60 -15.09
N VAL A 97 8.90 -4.36 -16.27
CA VAL A 97 10.20 -3.68 -16.39
C VAL A 97 10.09 -2.21 -15.99
N THR A 98 9.04 -1.51 -16.42
CA THR A 98 8.80 -0.12 -16.01
C THR A 98 8.53 0.00 -14.51
N ALA A 99 7.87 -0.98 -13.91
CA ALA A 99 7.72 -1.11 -12.47
C ALA A 99 9.05 -1.22 -11.70
N ILE A 100 9.95 -2.11 -12.14
CA ILE A 100 11.30 -2.23 -11.57
C ILE A 100 12.04 -0.89 -11.69
N GLY A 101 11.90 -0.23 -12.84
CA GLY A 101 12.43 1.12 -13.06
C GLY A 101 11.93 2.12 -12.01
N ALA A 102 10.60 2.25 -11.84
CA ALA A 102 9.99 3.19 -10.91
C ALA A 102 10.43 2.97 -9.45
N VAL A 103 10.52 1.70 -9.04
CA VAL A 103 11.06 1.30 -7.74
C VAL A 103 12.51 1.76 -7.58
N THR A 104 13.35 1.45 -8.58
CA THR A 104 14.77 1.79 -8.56
C THR A 104 14.97 3.31 -8.45
N GLY A 105 14.17 4.09 -9.19
CA GLY A 105 14.18 5.55 -9.12
C GLY A 105 13.68 6.12 -7.78
N THR A 106 12.98 5.34 -6.96
CA THR A 106 12.50 5.76 -5.63
C THR A 106 13.54 5.53 -4.52
N ILE A 107 14.47 4.58 -4.72
CA ILE A 107 15.49 4.22 -3.71
C ILE A 107 16.29 5.44 -3.19
N PRO A 108 16.78 6.38 -4.04
CA PRO A 108 17.54 7.53 -3.55
C PRO A 108 16.74 8.43 -2.60
N MET A 109 15.43 8.60 -2.84
CA MET A 109 14.53 9.35 -1.96
C MET A 109 14.44 8.68 -0.58
N ASP A 110 14.20 7.38 -0.54
CA ASP A 110 14.11 6.63 0.72
C ASP A 110 15.42 6.64 1.50
N ARG A 111 16.56 6.56 0.82
CA ARG A 111 17.89 6.65 1.46
C ARG A 111 18.17 8.04 2.03
N GLU A 112 17.75 9.09 1.33
CA GLU A 112 17.92 10.46 1.80
C GLU A 112 17.06 10.74 3.03
N VAL A 113 15.80 10.27 3.02
CA VAL A 113 14.84 10.50 4.12
C VAL A 113 15.11 9.59 5.32
N PHE A 114 15.49 8.34 5.08
CA PHE A 114 15.74 7.34 6.12
C PHE A 114 17.15 6.75 5.99
N PRO A 115 18.22 7.54 6.24
CA PRO A 115 19.60 7.10 6.05
C PRO A 115 19.99 5.91 6.93
N ARG A 116 19.27 5.72 8.05
CA ARG A 116 19.42 4.58 8.97
C ARG A 116 19.08 3.23 8.33
N ILE A 117 18.25 3.20 7.28
CA ILE A 117 17.85 1.96 6.62
C ILE A 117 18.98 1.55 5.68
N GLN A 118 19.51 0.34 5.88
CA GLN A 118 20.53 -0.21 5.00
C GLN A 118 19.93 -0.54 3.63
N LEU A 119 20.71 -0.39 2.56
CA LEU A 119 20.24 -0.65 1.20
C LEU A 119 19.73 -2.10 1.05
N ASN A 120 20.40 -3.07 1.67
CA ASN A 120 20.01 -4.47 1.62
C ASN A 120 18.63 -4.71 2.25
N ASP A 121 18.32 -4.02 3.36
CA ASP A 121 17.01 -4.10 4.01
C ASP A 121 15.93 -3.45 3.16
N LEU A 122 16.24 -2.31 2.53
CA LEU A 122 15.33 -1.62 1.62
C LEU A 122 15.01 -2.50 0.40
N LEU A 123 16.04 -3.04 -0.27
CA LEU A 123 15.89 -3.93 -1.43
C LEU A 123 15.09 -5.18 -1.06
N ARG A 124 15.37 -5.78 0.10
CA ARG A 124 14.61 -6.93 0.60
C ARG A 124 13.15 -6.57 0.84
N GLN A 125 12.87 -5.44 1.48
CA GLN A 125 11.50 -5.00 1.76
C GLN A 125 10.73 -4.70 0.49
N VAL A 126 11.37 -4.05 -0.46
CA VAL A 126 10.85 -3.83 -1.80
C VAL A 126 10.53 -5.17 -2.45
N ALA A 127 11.50 -6.08 -2.57
CA ALA A 127 11.32 -7.38 -3.22
C ALA A 127 10.17 -8.19 -2.59
N VAL A 128 10.08 -8.20 -1.26
CA VAL A 128 9.03 -8.89 -0.50
C VAL A 128 7.67 -8.26 -0.72
N THR A 129 7.58 -6.94 -0.54
CA THR A 129 6.33 -6.21 -0.69
C THR A 129 5.81 -6.34 -2.12
N TRP A 130 6.72 -6.31 -3.08
CA TRP A 130 6.44 -6.55 -4.48
C TRP A 130 6.01 -7.99 -4.71
N LEU A 131 6.73 -9.00 -4.25
CA LEU A 131 6.32 -10.40 -4.42
C LEU A 131 4.90 -10.64 -3.88
N ILE A 132 4.60 -10.15 -2.68
CA ILE A 132 3.27 -10.28 -2.06
C ILE A 132 2.19 -9.55 -2.87
N ARG A 133 2.44 -8.29 -3.25
CA ARG A 133 1.48 -7.48 -4.01
C ARG A 133 1.29 -8.03 -5.43
N PHE A 134 2.38 -8.37 -6.12
CA PHE A 134 2.35 -8.94 -7.47
C PHE A 134 1.66 -10.27 -7.50
N LEU A 135 1.82 -11.13 -6.49
CA LEU A 135 1.10 -12.39 -6.47
C LEU A 135 -0.42 -12.19 -6.45
N VAL A 136 -0.91 -11.26 -5.62
CA VAL A 136 -2.32 -10.90 -5.59
C VAL A 136 -2.76 -10.25 -6.90
N TRP A 137 -2.01 -9.27 -7.40
CA TRP A 137 -2.35 -8.59 -8.65
C TRP A 137 -2.25 -9.51 -9.88
N LEU A 138 -1.34 -10.47 -9.89
CA LEU A 138 -1.18 -11.44 -10.98
C LEU A 138 -2.43 -12.29 -11.11
N VAL A 139 -3.00 -12.76 -10.00
CA VAL A 139 -4.28 -13.48 -10.00
C VAL A 139 -5.37 -12.59 -10.57
N PHE A 140 -5.48 -11.34 -10.10
CA PHE A 140 -6.48 -10.40 -10.57
C PHE A 140 -6.35 -10.09 -12.08
N LEU A 141 -5.14 -9.80 -12.55
CA LEU A 141 -4.85 -9.51 -13.95
C LEU A 141 -5.04 -10.75 -14.83
N ALA A 142 -4.67 -11.93 -14.36
CA ALA A 142 -4.93 -13.19 -15.05
C ALA A 142 -6.44 -13.44 -15.14
N ALA A 143 -7.21 -13.19 -14.08
CA ALA A 143 -8.66 -13.30 -14.12
C ALA A 143 -9.27 -12.34 -15.14
N ILE A 144 -8.84 -11.08 -15.18
CA ILE A 144 -9.28 -10.09 -16.19
C ILE A 144 -8.91 -10.56 -17.60
N ALA A 145 -7.69 -11.06 -17.79
CA ALA A 145 -7.21 -11.53 -19.09
C ALA A 145 -7.97 -12.76 -19.58
N LEU A 146 -8.32 -13.69 -18.68
CA LEU A 146 -9.05 -14.92 -18.98
C LEU A 146 -10.57 -14.71 -19.06
N MET A 147 -11.08 -13.59 -18.56
CA MET A 147 -12.52 -13.31 -18.55
C MET A 147 -13.07 -13.25 -19.98
N PRO A 148 -14.16 -13.97 -20.31
CA PRO A 148 -14.76 -13.89 -21.63
C PRO A 148 -15.45 -12.54 -21.86
N PRO A 149 -15.64 -12.10 -23.12
CA PRO A 149 -16.39 -10.88 -23.45
C PRO A 149 -17.88 -10.97 -23.10
N GLU A 150 -18.47 -12.16 -23.07
CA GLU A 150 -19.89 -12.36 -22.74
C GLU A 150 -20.02 -13.04 -21.38
N PHE A 151 -21.10 -12.72 -20.65
CA PHE A 151 -21.43 -13.38 -19.39
C PHE A 151 -21.88 -14.83 -19.65
N ASN A 152 -21.07 -15.80 -19.25
CA ASN A 152 -21.36 -17.22 -19.43
C ASN A 152 -20.87 -18.05 -18.22
N ALA A 153 -20.92 -19.39 -18.33
CA ALA A 153 -20.47 -20.28 -17.25
C ALA A 153 -18.99 -20.08 -16.88
N GLN A 154 -18.12 -19.75 -17.84
CA GLN A 154 -16.71 -19.47 -17.58
C GLN A 154 -16.53 -18.21 -16.71
N THR A 155 -17.36 -17.19 -16.89
CA THR A 155 -17.38 -15.99 -16.02
C THR A 155 -17.62 -16.35 -14.56
N VAL A 156 -18.60 -17.23 -14.30
CA VAL A 156 -18.94 -17.69 -12.95
C VAL A 156 -17.79 -18.51 -12.35
N ILE A 157 -17.18 -19.40 -13.14
CA ILE A 157 -16.05 -20.23 -12.70
C ILE A 157 -14.85 -19.35 -12.31
N ILE A 158 -14.47 -18.38 -13.16
CA ILE A 158 -13.35 -17.48 -12.87
C ILE A 158 -13.64 -16.64 -11.62
N ALA A 159 -14.84 -16.06 -11.51
CA ALA A 159 -15.23 -15.27 -10.36
C ALA A 159 -15.20 -16.09 -9.05
N ALA A 160 -15.73 -17.32 -9.08
CA ALA A 160 -15.71 -18.23 -7.95
C ALA A 160 -14.27 -18.61 -7.56
N ALA A 161 -13.40 -18.91 -8.53
CA ALA A 161 -12.00 -19.24 -8.29
C ALA A 161 -11.23 -18.07 -7.65
N VAL A 162 -11.41 -16.85 -8.16
CA VAL A 162 -10.81 -15.64 -7.57
C VAL A 162 -11.33 -15.43 -6.14
N LEU A 163 -12.63 -15.57 -5.92
CA LEU A 163 -13.23 -15.40 -4.59
C LEU A 163 -12.68 -16.43 -3.59
N ILE A 164 -12.60 -17.71 -3.98
CA ILE A 164 -12.02 -18.78 -3.16
C ILE A 164 -10.56 -18.44 -2.83
N LEU A 165 -9.76 -18.03 -3.81
CA LEU A 165 -8.37 -17.68 -3.56
C LEU A 165 -8.23 -16.48 -2.61
N CYS A 166 -9.07 -15.45 -2.77
CA CYS A 166 -9.12 -14.32 -1.85
C CYS A 166 -9.46 -14.77 -0.42
N ILE A 167 -10.42 -15.69 -0.24
CA ILE A 167 -10.77 -16.26 1.06
C ILE A 167 -9.59 -17.04 1.67
N LEU A 168 -8.94 -17.90 0.89
CA LEU A 168 -7.79 -18.69 1.33
C LEU A 168 -6.59 -17.80 1.70
N TRP A 169 -6.31 -16.81 0.86
CA TRP A 169 -5.25 -15.83 1.10
C TRP A 169 -5.49 -15.06 2.39
N LYS A 170 -6.74 -14.67 2.65
CA LYS A 170 -7.19 -13.95 3.84
C LYS A 170 -7.09 -14.78 5.12
N GLN A 171 -7.47 -16.06 5.08
CA GLN A 171 -7.51 -16.90 6.29
C GLN A 171 -6.11 -17.06 6.89
N ASP A 172 -5.16 -17.58 6.09
CA ASP A 172 -3.80 -17.86 6.57
C ASP A 172 -2.73 -17.82 5.47
N GLY A 173 -3.12 -17.70 4.19
CA GLY A 173 -2.19 -17.82 3.06
C GLY A 173 -0.99 -16.86 3.16
N TRP A 174 -1.24 -15.59 3.47
CA TRP A 174 -0.16 -14.61 3.59
C TRP A 174 0.75 -14.85 4.80
N PHE A 175 0.22 -15.38 5.91
CA PHE A 175 1.02 -15.75 7.09
C PHE A 175 1.93 -16.93 6.78
N HIS A 176 1.40 -17.96 6.11
CA HIS A 176 2.17 -19.13 5.70
C HIS A 176 3.31 -18.75 4.77
N VAL A 177 3.03 -17.92 3.76
CA VAL A 177 4.04 -17.38 2.84
C VAL A 177 5.04 -16.50 3.62
N GLY A 178 4.56 -15.62 4.50
CA GLY A 178 5.40 -14.76 5.32
C GLY A 178 6.38 -15.52 6.22
N ARG A 179 5.94 -16.63 6.81
CA ARG A 179 6.80 -17.53 7.61
C ARG A 179 7.82 -18.24 6.73
N LYS A 180 7.41 -18.80 5.58
CA LYS A 180 8.32 -19.47 4.65
C LYS A 180 9.40 -18.53 4.09
N LEU A 181 9.06 -17.26 3.88
CA LEU A 181 9.99 -16.23 3.40
C LEU A 181 10.84 -15.59 4.53
N GLY A 182 10.69 -16.04 5.78
CA GLY A 182 11.44 -15.50 6.92
C GLY A 182 11.11 -14.02 7.23
N LEU A 183 9.88 -13.60 6.93
CA LEU A 183 9.37 -12.25 7.19
C LEU A 183 8.67 -12.18 8.54
N LEU A 184 8.04 -13.29 8.92
CA LEU A 184 7.43 -13.51 10.21
C LEU A 184 8.32 -14.46 11.00
N LEU A 185 8.89 -13.92 12.08
CA LEU A 185 9.77 -14.63 12.99
C LEU A 185 9.04 -14.96 14.31
N PRO A 186 9.51 -15.95 15.07
CA PRO A 186 9.09 -16.12 16.45
C PRO A 186 9.38 -14.85 17.26
N PRO A 187 8.51 -14.50 18.22
CA PRO A 187 8.72 -13.33 19.05
C PRO A 187 9.88 -13.56 20.03
N PRO A 188 10.72 -12.55 20.30
CA PRO A 188 11.71 -12.65 21.36
C PRO A 188 11.03 -12.71 22.73
N ALA A 189 11.68 -13.33 23.72
CA ALA A 189 11.13 -13.51 25.07
C ALA A 189 10.63 -12.19 25.69
N ARG A 190 11.37 -11.09 25.50
CA ARG A 190 10.96 -9.74 25.94
C ARG A 190 9.57 -9.37 25.43
N LEU A 191 9.30 -9.53 24.13
CA LEU A 191 8.00 -9.18 23.54
C LEU A 191 6.91 -10.16 23.99
N GLN A 192 7.23 -11.46 24.08
CA GLN A 192 6.30 -12.48 24.53
C GLN A 192 5.81 -12.20 25.95
N ASN A 193 6.71 -11.87 26.88
CA ASN A 193 6.38 -11.56 28.26
C ASN A 193 5.50 -10.31 28.34
N ILE A 194 5.92 -9.20 27.71
CA ILE A 194 5.15 -7.94 27.70
C ILE A 194 3.74 -8.17 27.15
N ALA A 195 3.60 -8.89 26.04
CA ALA A 195 2.31 -9.15 25.42
C ALA A 195 1.43 -10.06 26.30
N SER A 196 2.01 -11.10 26.90
CA SER A 196 1.30 -12.01 27.81
C SER A 196 0.82 -11.28 29.08
N ASP A 197 1.66 -10.45 29.69
CA ASP A 197 1.32 -9.69 30.89
C ASP A 197 0.23 -8.64 30.59
N THR A 198 0.36 -7.93 29.46
CA THR A 198 -0.64 -6.95 29.02
C THR A 198 -1.98 -7.65 28.70
N SER A 199 -1.93 -8.81 28.03
CA SER A 199 -3.10 -9.65 27.73
C SER A 199 -3.82 -10.11 28.99
N ALA A 200 -3.06 -10.55 30.01
CA ALA A 200 -3.62 -10.96 31.30
C ALA A 200 -4.26 -9.76 32.03
N LYS A 201 -3.58 -8.61 32.08
CA LYS A 201 -4.10 -7.37 32.69
C LYS A 201 -5.41 -6.91 32.05
N MET A 202 -5.49 -6.96 30.72
CA MET A 202 -6.68 -6.55 29.97
C MET A 202 -7.79 -7.62 29.93
N ASN A 203 -7.51 -8.85 30.35
CA ASN A 203 -8.37 -10.01 30.15
C ASN A 203 -8.76 -10.20 28.66
N VAL A 204 -7.81 -9.99 27.75
CA VAL A 204 -7.99 -10.15 26.30
C VAL A 204 -6.95 -11.12 25.77
N SER A 205 -7.36 -12.32 25.38
CA SER A 205 -6.45 -13.34 24.85
C SER A 205 -6.01 -13.07 23.41
N PHE A 206 -4.78 -13.39 23.05
CA PHE A 206 -4.34 -13.54 21.66
C PHE A 206 -3.92 -15.00 21.41
N LYS A 207 -3.95 -15.45 20.15
CA LYS A 207 -3.58 -16.82 19.76
C LYS A 207 -2.11 -16.94 19.42
N GLU A 208 -1.60 -16.02 18.61
CA GLU A 208 -0.21 -16.05 18.16
C GLU A 208 0.38 -14.64 18.13
N LEU A 209 1.69 -14.56 18.32
CA LEU A 209 2.47 -13.35 18.34
C LEU A 209 3.65 -13.52 17.40
N TYR A 210 3.89 -12.53 16.53
CA TYR A 210 4.96 -12.59 15.54
C TYR A 210 5.82 -11.33 15.56
N LEU A 211 7.12 -11.52 15.31
CA LEU A 211 8.04 -10.44 15.00
C LEU A 211 8.17 -10.29 13.48
N VAL A 212 7.90 -9.09 12.96
CA VAL A 212 7.99 -8.76 11.54
C VAL A 212 9.32 -8.06 11.24
N ARG A 213 10.05 -8.56 10.25
CA ARG A 213 11.24 -7.89 9.73
C ARG A 213 10.84 -6.74 8.81
N PHE A 214 10.68 -5.54 9.36
CA PHE A 214 10.32 -4.33 8.65
C PHE A 214 11.10 -3.12 9.20
N SER A 215 11.39 -2.14 8.34
CA SER A 215 12.28 -1.00 8.66
C SER A 215 11.59 0.09 9.48
N LEU A 216 10.27 0.15 9.43
CA LEU A 216 9.45 1.12 10.16
C LEU A 216 8.93 0.51 11.45
N ALA A 217 8.85 1.33 12.50
CA ALA A 217 8.21 0.94 13.76
C ALA A 217 6.68 0.86 13.58
N GLN A 218 6.15 -0.35 13.61
CA GLN A 218 4.73 -0.64 13.50
C GLN A 218 4.33 -1.82 14.40
N ALA A 219 3.07 -1.83 14.80
CA ALA A 219 2.36 -2.95 15.39
C ALA A 219 1.03 -3.16 14.66
N PHE A 220 0.51 -4.38 14.67
CA PHE A 220 -0.76 -4.71 14.04
C PHE A 220 -1.49 -5.82 14.79
N ALA A 221 -2.79 -5.63 14.95
CA ALA A 221 -3.72 -6.68 15.31
C ALA A 221 -4.38 -7.31 14.07
N VAL A 222 -4.56 -8.63 14.09
CA VAL A 222 -5.38 -9.36 13.12
C VAL A 222 -6.55 -9.99 13.87
N PRO A 223 -7.71 -9.31 13.95
CA PRO A 223 -8.82 -9.70 14.83
C PRO A 223 -9.33 -11.13 14.60
N ASP A 224 -9.49 -11.53 13.33
CA ASP A 224 -10.07 -12.83 12.93
C ASP A 224 -9.26 -14.03 13.44
N SER A 225 -7.94 -13.97 13.29
CA SER A 225 -7.02 -15.00 13.78
C SER A 225 -6.51 -14.72 15.19
N ARG A 226 -6.94 -13.61 15.81
CA ARG A 226 -6.46 -13.11 17.12
C ARG A 226 -4.94 -13.06 17.21
N ARG A 227 -4.28 -12.56 16.16
CA ARG A 227 -2.82 -12.47 16.10
C ARG A 227 -2.34 -11.06 16.36
N LEU A 228 -1.17 -10.95 16.97
CA LEU A 228 -0.46 -9.69 17.11
C LEU A 228 0.86 -9.76 16.35
N LEU A 229 1.21 -8.66 15.68
CA LEU A 229 2.45 -8.53 14.92
C LEU A 229 3.15 -7.26 15.37
N PHE A 230 4.44 -7.37 15.67
CA PHE A 230 5.27 -6.23 16.02
C PHE A 230 6.50 -6.22 15.14
N THR A 231 6.92 -5.04 14.70
CA THR A 231 8.13 -4.90 13.90
C THR A 231 9.39 -4.88 14.79
N GLN A 232 10.50 -5.39 14.26
CA GLN A 232 11.79 -5.31 14.95
C GLN A 232 12.19 -3.87 15.30
N ARG A 233 11.90 -2.90 14.42
CA ARG A 233 12.19 -1.48 14.67
C ARG A 233 11.41 -0.94 15.86
N LEU A 234 10.16 -1.35 16.07
CA LEU A 234 9.37 -0.92 17.21
C LEU A 234 10.02 -1.35 18.54
N LEU A 235 10.49 -2.60 18.63
CA LEU A 235 11.17 -3.10 19.83
C LEU A 235 12.50 -2.40 20.12
N GLN A 236 13.18 -1.92 19.08
CA GLN A 236 14.42 -1.16 19.22
C GLN A 236 14.17 0.29 19.63
N LEU A 237 13.01 0.84 19.27
CA LEU A 237 12.66 2.24 19.47
C LEU A 237 12.02 2.49 20.83
N LEU A 238 11.19 1.55 21.30
CA LEU A 238 10.33 1.73 22.45
C LEU A 238 10.84 1.00 23.70
N SER A 239 10.60 1.59 24.88
CA SER A 239 10.78 0.92 26.16
C SER A 239 9.75 -0.18 26.39
N ASP A 240 9.92 -1.00 27.42
CA ASP A 240 8.99 -2.10 27.73
C ASP A 240 7.58 -1.57 28.03
N ASP A 241 7.47 -0.49 28.79
CA ASP A 241 6.19 0.15 29.12
C ASP A 241 5.51 0.76 27.89
N GLU A 242 6.30 1.36 26.98
CA GLU A 242 5.79 1.88 25.72
C GLU A 242 5.32 0.75 24.80
N ILE A 243 6.04 -0.39 24.76
CA ILE A 243 5.61 -1.59 24.04
C ILE A 243 4.32 -2.15 24.66
N ALA A 244 4.21 -2.19 26.00
CA ALA A 244 3.01 -2.63 26.69
C ALA A 244 1.80 -1.74 26.34
N ALA A 245 1.99 -0.41 26.32
CA ALA A 245 0.94 0.53 25.95
C ALA A 245 0.48 0.37 24.49
N ILE A 246 1.42 0.18 23.55
CA ILE A 246 1.07 -0.14 22.15
C ILE A 246 0.40 -1.53 22.06
N CYS A 247 0.87 -2.52 22.82
CA CYS A 247 0.24 -3.84 22.86
C CYS A 247 -1.20 -3.76 23.38
N ALA A 248 -1.47 -2.90 24.37
CA ALA A 248 -2.82 -2.68 24.87
C ALA A 248 -3.75 -2.10 23.79
N HIS A 249 -3.24 -1.17 22.97
CA HIS A 249 -3.94 -0.66 21.80
C HIS A 249 -4.27 -1.78 20.79
N GLU A 250 -3.28 -2.59 20.42
CA GLU A 250 -3.48 -3.69 19.47
C GLU A 250 -4.42 -4.78 20.02
N LEU A 251 -4.34 -5.09 21.32
CA LEU A 251 -5.27 -6.01 21.99
C LEU A 251 -6.70 -5.48 21.97
N ALA A 252 -6.91 -4.16 22.08
CA ALA A 252 -8.24 -3.57 21.98
C ALA A 252 -8.89 -3.88 20.62
N HIS A 253 -8.13 -3.92 19.52
CA HIS A 253 -8.63 -4.33 18.21
C HIS A 253 -9.11 -5.80 18.17
N LEU A 254 -8.59 -6.68 19.03
CA LEU A 254 -9.07 -8.07 19.15
C LEU A 254 -10.44 -8.18 19.86
N THR A 255 -10.95 -7.08 20.39
CA THR A 255 -12.27 -6.96 21.03
C THR A 255 -13.30 -6.26 20.15
N GLU A 256 -12.95 -5.96 18.89
CA GLU A 256 -13.88 -5.39 17.90
C GLU A 256 -15.05 -6.35 17.63
N ALA A 257 -16.23 -5.78 17.35
CA ALA A 257 -17.38 -6.57 16.97
C ALA A 257 -17.15 -7.18 15.58
N ARG A 258 -17.71 -8.36 15.32
CA ARG A 258 -17.60 -9.00 14.00
C ARG A 258 -18.14 -8.11 12.88
N SER A 259 -19.16 -7.28 13.14
CA SER A 259 -19.70 -6.31 12.18
C SER A 259 -18.65 -5.30 11.70
N ASP A 260 -17.84 -4.78 12.63
CA ASP A 260 -16.81 -3.77 12.35
C ASP A 260 -15.69 -4.40 11.52
N TYR A 261 -15.34 -5.64 11.85
CA TYR A 261 -14.41 -6.46 11.08
C TYR A 261 -14.87 -6.68 9.63
N TYR A 262 -16.13 -7.07 9.39
CA TYR A 262 -16.65 -7.28 8.04
C TYR A 262 -16.66 -5.98 7.21
N GLN A 263 -16.88 -4.83 7.84
CA GLN A 263 -16.79 -3.54 7.15
C GLN A 263 -15.38 -3.26 6.62
N ARG A 264 -14.32 -3.71 7.33
CA ARG A 264 -12.93 -3.66 6.82
C ARG A 264 -12.72 -4.60 5.63
N TYR A 265 -13.42 -5.74 5.60
CA TYR A 265 -13.32 -6.74 4.54
C TYR A 265 -13.95 -6.27 3.21
N VAL A 266 -15.08 -5.55 3.27
CA VAL A 266 -15.76 -5.00 2.09
C VAL A 266 -14.84 -4.09 1.26
N LEU A 267 -13.88 -3.40 1.90
CA LEU A 267 -12.93 -2.55 1.18
C LEU A 267 -12.01 -3.35 0.24
N TRP A 268 -11.60 -4.56 0.64
CA TRP A 268 -10.80 -5.43 -0.24
C TRP A 268 -11.62 -5.95 -1.43
N LEU A 269 -12.93 -6.18 -1.23
CA LEU A 269 -13.85 -6.58 -2.30
C LEU A 269 -14.16 -5.45 -3.28
N THR A 270 -13.77 -4.21 -3.00
CA THR A 270 -14.01 -3.05 -3.87
C THR A 270 -13.36 -3.18 -5.25
N PHE A 271 -12.25 -3.92 -5.33
CA PHE A 271 -11.59 -4.20 -6.60
C PHE A 271 -12.11 -5.47 -7.28
N LEU A 272 -12.89 -6.30 -6.59
CA LEU A 272 -13.41 -7.54 -7.14
C LEU A 272 -14.28 -7.31 -8.40
N PRO A 273 -15.15 -6.28 -8.49
CA PRO A 273 -15.89 -6.00 -9.71
C PRO A 273 -15.02 -5.83 -10.96
N TRP A 274 -13.77 -5.39 -10.82
CA TRP A 274 -12.87 -5.18 -11.97
C TRP A 274 -12.48 -6.47 -12.69
N ILE A 275 -12.65 -7.65 -12.09
CA ILE A 275 -12.45 -8.91 -12.83
C ILE A 275 -13.42 -9.03 -14.01
N PHE A 276 -14.59 -8.38 -13.91
CA PHE A 276 -15.59 -8.31 -14.97
C PHE A 276 -15.33 -7.18 -15.98
N PHE A 277 -14.13 -6.61 -16.02
CA PHE A 277 -13.80 -5.52 -16.93
C PHE A 277 -14.18 -5.82 -18.39
N LYS A 278 -13.74 -6.96 -18.93
CA LYS A 278 -14.05 -7.36 -20.32
C LYS A 278 -15.56 -7.47 -20.58
N PRO A 279 -16.34 -8.27 -19.83
CA PRO A 279 -17.76 -8.41 -20.12
C PRO A 279 -18.58 -7.15 -19.84
N MET A 280 -18.16 -6.31 -18.88
CA MET A 280 -18.79 -5.01 -18.64
C MET A 280 -18.56 -4.04 -19.79
N VAL A 281 -17.33 -3.94 -20.31
CA VAL A 281 -17.02 -3.05 -21.43
C VAL A 281 -17.65 -3.58 -22.73
N HIS A 282 -17.69 -4.89 -22.93
CA HIS A 282 -18.35 -5.47 -24.11
C HIS A 282 -19.87 -5.22 -24.10
N ALA A 283 -20.55 -5.45 -22.96
CA ALA A 283 -22.00 -5.29 -22.88
C ALA A 283 -22.47 -3.83 -22.81
N PHE A 284 -21.68 -2.93 -22.19
CA PHE A 284 -22.11 -1.56 -21.88
C PHE A 284 -21.17 -0.47 -22.42
N GLY A 285 -20.11 -0.83 -23.16
CA GLY A 285 -19.13 0.12 -23.69
C GLY A 285 -18.47 0.97 -22.59
N VAL A 286 -18.37 2.27 -22.85
CA VAL A 286 -17.83 3.26 -21.91
C VAL A 286 -18.63 3.30 -20.60
N LEU A 287 -19.96 3.09 -20.64
CA LEU A 287 -20.78 3.08 -19.43
C LEU A 287 -20.37 1.94 -18.48
N GLY A 288 -20.04 0.77 -19.02
CA GLY A 288 -19.54 -0.36 -18.23
C GLY A 288 -18.27 -0.03 -17.47
N PHE A 289 -17.33 0.69 -18.11
CA PHE A 289 -16.12 1.19 -17.44
C PHE A 289 -16.44 2.21 -16.34
N LEU A 290 -17.34 3.16 -16.59
CA LEU A 290 -17.74 4.17 -15.60
C LEU A 290 -18.41 3.53 -14.38
N LEU A 291 -19.22 2.48 -14.57
CA LEU A 291 -19.82 1.70 -13.47
C LEU A 291 -18.74 1.02 -12.63
N LEU A 292 -17.72 0.42 -13.25
CA LEU A 292 -16.58 -0.16 -12.51
C LEU A 292 -15.81 0.91 -11.73
N LEU A 293 -15.54 2.06 -12.34
CA LEU A 293 -14.88 3.19 -11.67
C LEU A 293 -15.69 3.67 -10.45
N PHE A 294 -17.00 3.78 -10.60
CA PHE A 294 -17.91 4.17 -9.52
C PHE A 294 -17.81 3.25 -8.31
N THR A 295 -17.72 1.92 -8.52
CA THR A 295 -17.53 0.96 -7.41
C THR A 295 -16.25 1.23 -6.61
N SER A 296 -15.16 1.60 -7.28
CA SER A 296 -13.88 1.91 -6.63
C SER A 296 -13.83 3.27 -5.94
N VAL A 297 -14.59 4.24 -6.43
CA VAL A 297 -14.66 5.58 -5.84
C VAL A 297 -15.54 5.60 -4.58
N LEU A 298 -16.65 4.87 -4.57
CA LEU A 298 -17.60 4.91 -3.46
C LEU A 298 -17.12 4.19 -2.19
N ALA A 299 -16.50 3.03 -2.30
CA ALA A 299 -16.20 2.22 -1.12
C ALA A 299 -15.30 2.91 -0.08
N PRO A 300 -14.27 3.70 -0.46
CA PRO A 300 -13.46 4.46 0.49
C PRO A 300 -14.26 5.50 1.31
N PHE A 301 -15.41 6.00 0.83
CA PHE A 301 -16.22 6.96 1.58
C PHE A 301 -16.88 6.31 2.80
N PHE A 302 -17.35 5.07 2.68
CA PHE A 302 -18.00 4.36 3.78
C PHE A 302 -17.00 3.87 4.84
N TYR A 303 -15.83 3.39 4.40
CA TYR A 303 -14.81 2.81 5.29
C TYR A 303 -14.22 3.82 6.30
N ARG A 304 -13.97 5.06 5.87
CA ARG A 304 -13.26 6.07 6.68
C ARG A 304 -13.96 6.39 8.00
N ARG A 305 -15.29 6.41 8.01
CA ARG A 305 -16.08 6.73 9.22
C ARG A 305 -16.00 5.65 10.28
N VAL A 306 -15.97 4.39 9.85
CA VAL A 306 -15.89 3.22 10.74
C VAL A 306 -14.51 3.15 11.38
N SER A 307 -13.46 3.27 10.56
CA SER A 307 -12.07 3.17 11.02
C SER A 307 -11.79 4.14 12.17
N LYS A 308 -12.18 5.42 12.03
CA LYS A 308 -11.90 6.44 13.05
C LYS A 308 -12.49 6.08 14.44
N LYS A 309 -13.72 5.56 14.48
CA LYS A 309 -14.37 5.16 15.74
C LYS A 309 -13.65 4.01 16.43
N LEU A 310 -13.12 3.07 15.65
CA LEU A 310 -12.38 1.91 16.18
C LEU A 310 -11.04 2.34 16.78
N GLU A 311 -10.34 3.26 16.12
CA GLU A 311 -9.10 3.85 16.63
C GLU A 311 -9.32 4.65 17.92
N GLU A 312 -10.37 5.48 17.99
CA GLU A 312 -10.72 6.23 19.21
C GLU A 312 -11.10 5.31 20.39
N ARG A 313 -11.68 4.14 20.10
CA ARG A 313 -11.94 3.11 21.12
C ARG A 313 -10.63 2.46 21.57
N ALA A 314 -9.78 2.05 20.63
CA ALA A 314 -8.50 1.41 20.95
C ALA A 314 -7.57 2.35 21.73
N ASP A 315 -7.55 3.65 21.39
CA ASP A 315 -6.84 4.68 22.14
C ASP A 315 -7.30 4.78 23.59
N ARG A 316 -8.61 4.83 23.83
CA ARG A 316 -9.16 4.87 25.20
C ARG A 316 -8.80 3.63 26.00
N MET A 317 -8.83 2.46 25.38
CA MET A 317 -8.45 1.20 26.05
C MET A 317 -6.95 1.15 26.35
N ALA A 318 -6.09 1.66 25.45
CA ALA A 318 -4.67 1.76 25.70
C ALA A 318 -4.37 2.70 26.87
N GLN A 319 -5.00 3.89 26.89
CA GLN A 319 -4.88 4.87 27.97
C GLN A 319 -5.35 4.30 29.32
N SER A 320 -6.46 3.55 29.37
CA SER A 320 -6.94 2.98 30.63
C SER A 320 -6.06 1.82 31.14
N ASN A 321 -5.13 1.31 30.34
CA ASN A 321 -4.27 0.18 30.68
C ASN A 321 -2.78 0.53 30.70
N GLU A 322 -2.39 1.78 30.45
CA GLU A 322 -0.99 2.18 30.46
C GLU A 322 -0.35 2.02 31.85
N PRO A 323 0.95 1.72 31.94
CA PRO A 323 1.63 1.60 33.24
C PRO A 323 1.67 2.93 33.99
N ASP A 324 2.12 3.99 33.31
CA ASP A 324 2.17 5.35 33.82
C ASP A 324 1.43 6.31 32.88
N ALA A 325 0.86 7.37 33.45
CA ALA A 325 0.16 8.40 32.70
C ALA A 325 1.01 8.97 31.56
N GLY A 326 0.44 8.99 30.35
CA GLY A 326 1.08 9.51 29.14
C GLY A 326 2.12 8.60 28.50
N THR A 327 2.31 7.36 28.98
CA THR A 327 3.22 6.38 28.35
C THR A 327 2.79 6.09 26.92
N TYR A 328 1.50 5.89 26.70
CA TYR A 328 0.95 5.66 25.37
C TYR A 328 1.19 6.84 24.43
N ALA A 329 0.98 8.06 24.93
CA ALA A 329 1.21 9.30 24.18
C ALA A 329 2.69 9.44 23.76
N ARG A 330 3.63 9.17 24.67
CA ARG A 330 5.08 9.18 24.36
C ARG A 330 5.43 8.14 23.29
N ALA A 331 4.90 6.93 23.41
CA ALA A 331 5.08 5.87 22.41
C ALA A 331 4.59 6.32 21.02
N LEU A 332 3.39 6.92 20.94
CA LEU A 332 2.85 7.44 19.68
C LEU A 332 3.74 8.53 19.06
N VAL A 333 4.25 9.48 19.86
CA VAL A 333 5.17 10.52 19.37
C VAL A 333 6.41 9.88 18.75
N ARG A 334 7.06 8.92 19.43
CA ARG A 334 8.24 8.22 18.92
C ARG A 334 7.96 7.47 17.62
N LEU A 335 6.81 6.79 17.53
CA LEU A 335 6.39 6.09 16.31
C LEU A 335 6.18 7.04 15.13
N TYR A 336 5.53 8.19 15.38
CA TYR A 336 5.29 9.20 14.35
C TYR A 336 6.57 9.89 13.90
N GLU A 337 7.47 10.19 14.83
CA GLU A 337 8.77 10.76 14.54
C GLU A 337 9.64 9.80 13.72
N ASP A 338 9.76 8.53 14.14
CA ASP A 338 10.57 7.51 13.44
C ASP A 338 10.10 7.26 12.00
N GLY A 339 8.78 7.33 11.78
CA GLY A 339 8.14 7.12 10.48
C GLY A 339 7.92 8.39 9.66
N LEU A 340 8.27 9.56 10.19
CA LEU A 340 7.93 10.89 9.66
C LEU A 340 6.45 10.98 9.23
N LEU A 341 5.55 10.52 10.10
CA LEU A 341 4.11 10.62 9.93
C LEU A 341 3.63 12.02 10.35
N PRO A 342 2.78 12.70 9.58
CA PRO A 342 2.37 14.06 9.92
C PRO A 342 1.50 14.05 11.18
N ALA A 343 1.73 15.00 12.10
CA ALA A 343 0.93 15.10 13.32
C ALA A 343 -0.52 15.52 13.03
N VAL A 344 -0.75 16.23 11.92
CA VAL A 344 -2.06 16.56 11.36
C VAL A 344 -2.11 16.09 9.91
N HIS A 345 -2.99 15.13 9.64
CA HIS A 345 -3.14 14.50 8.32
C HIS A 345 -3.82 15.44 7.32
N ALA A 346 -3.63 15.17 6.03
CA ALA A 346 -4.21 15.96 4.94
C ALA A 346 -5.75 15.88 4.84
N LYS A 347 -6.35 14.85 5.43
CA LYS A 347 -7.78 14.63 5.43
C LYS A 347 -8.23 14.44 6.87
N ASP A 348 -9.28 15.16 7.26
CA ASP A 348 -9.90 15.05 8.60
C ASP A 348 -10.52 13.68 8.87
N HIS A 349 -10.62 12.85 7.83
CA HIS A 349 -11.20 11.50 7.84
C HIS A 349 -10.18 10.44 7.42
N ALA A 350 -8.91 10.61 7.81
CA ALA A 350 -7.94 9.52 7.74
C ALA A 350 -8.36 8.33 8.62
N THR A 351 -7.78 7.16 8.39
CA THR A 351 -8.08 5.95 9.17
C THR A 351 -7.74 6.12 10.64
N HIS A 352 -6.65 6.83 10.94
CA HIS A 352 -6.25 7.23 12.28
C HIS A 352 -6.58 8.72 12.52
N PRO A 353 -7.05 9.09 13.73
CA PRO A 353 -7.15 10.49 14.12
C PRO A 353 -5.78 11.19 14.10
N HIS A 354 -5.78 12.52 14.04
CA HIS A 354 -4.55 13.31 14.09
C HIS A 354 -3.78 13.04 15.39
N LEU A 355 -2.46 12.83 15.30
CA LEU A 355 -1.62 12.61 16.49
C LEU A 355 -1.84 13.71 17.52
N TYR A 356 -1.81 14.97 17.10
CA TYR A 356 -1.97 16.11 18.00
C TYR A 356 -3.26 15.99 18.84
N ASP A 357 -4.36 15.62 18.20
CA ASP A 357 -5.66 15.48 18.85
C ASP A 357 -5.70 14.23 19.75
N ARG A 358 -5.00 13.15 19.38
CA ARG A 358 -4.84 11.93 20.21
C ARG A 358 -4.04 12.20 21.48
N LEU A 359 -2.99 13.03 21.41
CA LEU A 359 -2.18 13.42 22.56
C LEU A 359 -3.01 14.24 23.54
N LEU A 360 -3.77 15.24 23.05
CA LEU A 360 -4.69 16.01 23.87
C LEU A 360 -5.78 15.15 24.50
N ALA A 361 -6.36 14.21 23.74
CA ALA A 361 -7.34 13.26 24.26
C ALA A 361 -6.75 12.34 25.34
N ALA A 362 -5.45 12.06 25.29
CA ALA A 362 -4.70 11.35 26.33
C ALA A 362 -4.32 12.24 27.53
N GLY A 363 -4.74 13.50 27.57
CA GLY A 363 -4.36 14.45 28.61
C GLY A 363 -2.92 14.95 28.53
N VAL A 364 -2.21 14.70 27.42
CA VAL A 364 -0.82 15.12 27.22
C VAL A 364 -0.78 16.33 26.30
N THR A 365 -0.27 17.45 26.80
CA THR A 365 0.02 18.62 25.97
C THR A 365 1.30 18.37 25.16
N PRO A 366 1.24 18.39 23.81
CA PRO A 366 2.44 18.25 22.99
C PRO A 366 3.41 19.41 23.23
N ASP A 367 4.71 19.14 23.15
CA ASP A 367 5.79 20.14 23.26
C ASP A 367 5.98 20.97 21.97
N PHE A 368 5.14 20.74 20.96
CA PHE A 368 5.09 21.48 19.71
C PHE A 368 3.68 22.08 19.49
N PRO A 369 3.57 23.26 18.85
CA PRO A 369 2.27 23.81 18.47
C PRO A 369 1.59 22.93 17.42
N ARG A 370 0.26 22.97 17.35
CA ARG A 370 -0.52 22.22 16.34
C ARG A 370 -0.04 22.59 14.93
N PRO A 371 0.60 21.66 14.17
CA PRO A 371 1.07 21.98 12.83
C PRO A 371 -0.10 22.18 11.87
N ALA A 372 0.17 22.86 10.75
CA ALA A 372 -0.76 22.85 9.62
C ALA A 372 -0.98 21.42 9.10
N ALA A 373 -2.12 21.16 8.47
CA ALA A 373 -2.38 19.89 7.82
C ALA A 373 -1.33 19.61 6.71
N ALA A 374 -0.97 18.33 6.55
CA ALA A 374 -0.14 17.90 5.43
C ALA A 374 -0.89 18.04 4.09
N GLY A 375 -0.16 18.09 2.98
CA GLY A 375 -0.75 17.96 1.65
C GLY A 375 -1.18 16.51 1.39
N SER A 376 -2.25 16.29 0.62
CA SER A 376 -2.75 14.94 0.32
C SER A 376 -1.87 14.17 -0.67
N MET A 377 -1.26 14.88 -1.61
CA MET A 377 -0.38 14.34 -2.64
C MET A 377 0.47 15.47 -3.23
N ALA A 378 1.72 15.20 -3.59
CA ALA A 378 2.58 16.15 -4.29
C ALA A 378 2.20 16.28 -5.77
N TRP A 379 2.60 17.37 -6.42
CA TRP A 379 2.25 17.73 -7.80
C TRP A 379 2.50 16.60 -8.81
N HIS A 380 3.59 15.85 -8.69
CA HIS A 380 3.97 14.81 -9.64
C HIS A 380 3.03 13.59 -9.57
N GLY A 381 2.50 13.26 -8.38
CA GLY A 381 1.47 12.24 -8.25
C GLY A 381 0.16 12.64 -8.92
N VAL A 382 -0.23 13.92 -8.82
CA VAL A 382 -1.41 14.45 -9.51
C VAL A 382 -1.20 14.42 -11.03
N LEU A 383 -0.03 14.85 -11.50
CA LEU A 383 0.35 14.84 -12.91
C LEU A 383 0.24 13.43 -13.52
N PHE A 384 0.87 12.42 -12.90
CA PHE A 384 0.82 11.06 -13.42
C PHE A 384 -0.56 10.43 -13.33
N SER A 385 -1.34 10.74 -12.28
CA SER A 385 -2.72 10.27 -12.17
C SER A 385 -3.60 10.86 -13.29
N GLY A 386 -3.41 12.14 -13.62
CA GLY A 386 -4.07 12.78 -14.75
C GLY A 386 -3.67 12.15 -16.09
N ALA A 387 -2.37 11.92 -16.29
CA ALA A 387 -1.86 11.23 -17.49
C ALA A 387 -2.46 9.82 -17.64
N LEU A 388 -2.53 9.04 -16.55
CA LEU A 388 -3.13 7.72 -16.55
C LEU A 388 -4.62 7.78 -16.94
N GLY A 389 -5.38 8.73 -16.37
CA GLY A 389 -6.78 8.92 -16.72
C GLY A 389 -6.99 9.21 -18.21
N MET A 390 -6.18 10.11 -18.79
CA MET A 390 -6.24 10.44 -20.21
C MET A 390 -5.89 9.25 -21.11
N LEU A 391 -4.78 8.54 -20.82
CA LEU A 391 -4.35 7.38 -21.59
C LEU A 391 -5.34 6.22 -21.51
N ALA A 392 -5.90 5.97 -20.32
CA ALA A 392 -6.93 4.95 -20.13
C ALA A 392 -8.17 5.26 -20.96
N MET A 393 -8.62 6.52 -21.01
CA MET A 393 -9.75 6.93 -21.84
C MET A 393 -9.47 6.71 -23.33
N VAL A 394 -8.30 7.12 -23.84
CA VAL A 394 -7.92 6.88 -25.24
C VAL A 394 -7.89 5.40 -25.57
N LEU A 395 -7.31 4.58 -24.68
CA LEU A 395 -7.24 3.13 -24.85
C LEU A 395 -8.63 2.50 -24.89
N ILE A 396 -9.53 2.89 -23.97
CA ILE A 396 -10.89 2.38 -23.92
C ILE A 396 -11.67 2.79 -25.17
N THR A 397 -11.58 4.05 -25.61
CA THR A 397 -12.25 4.50 -26.85
C THR A 397 -11.79 3.70 -28.05
N ARG A 398 -10.47 3.44 -28.20
CA ARG A 398 -9.95 2.57 -29.26
C ARG A 398 -10.49 1.15 -29.17
N MET A 399 -10.53 0.57 -27.96
CA MET A 399 -11.10 -0.77 -27.76
C MET A 399 -12.57 -0.83 -28.17
N THR A 400 -13.37 0.18 -27.80
CA THR A 400 -14.80 0.23 -28.15
C THR A 400 -15.09 0.48 -29.62
N GLN A 401 -14.13 0.98 -30.39
CA GLN A 401 -14.26 1.15 -31.86
C GLN A 401 -13.97 -0.14 -32.63
N LEU A 402 -13.34 -1.12 -31.99
CA LEU A 402 -12.98 -2.41 -32.60
C LEU A 402 -14.06 -3.49 -32.41
N PHE A 403 -15.07 -3.22 -31.56
CA PHE A 403 -16.27 -4.02 -31.37
C PHE A 403 -17.43 -3.35 -32.10
#